data_AF-A0A1F2U3E5-F1
#
_entry.id   AF-A0A1F2U3E5-F1
#
_cell.length_a   1.000
_cell.length_b   1.000
_cell.length_c   1.000
_cell.angle_alpha   90.00
_cell.angle_beta   90.00
_cell.angle_gamma   90.00
#
_symmetry.space_group_name_H-M   'P 1'
#
loop_
_entity.id
_entity.type
_entity.pdbx_description
1 polymer ?
#
loop_
_entity_poly.entity_id
_entity_poly.type
_entity_poly.pdbx_seq_one_letter_code
_entity_poly.pdbx_strand_id
1 'polypeptide(L)'
;MAFEQEGLAGLIPEKRGPRQTNKLNPEVLDFVVQAQTAQPAPRFGELARMIEKRFGFHVHQRSIERALSRRKKHVMSTEPLV
;
A
#
# COMPACT_ATOMS: atom_id res chain seq x y z
N MET A 1 18.16 7.94 33.60
CA MET A 1 19.27 8.44 32.77
C MET A 1 19.94 7.22 32.14
N ALA A 2 19.80 7.02 30.84
CA ALA A 2 20.13 5.76 30.15
C ALA A 2 21.55 5.75 29.55
N PHE A 3 22.54 6.21 30.31
CA PHE A 3 23.91 6.41 29.82
C PHE A 3 24.89 5.32 30.31
N GLU A 4 24.62 4.69 31.46
CA GLU A 4 25.60 3.81 32.12
C GLU A 4 25.60 2.35 31.67
N GLN A 5 24.65 1.92 30.82
CA GLN A 5 24.53 0.49 30.44
C GLN A 5 24.95 0.17 29.00
N GLU A 6 24.99 1.13 28.06
CA GLU A 6 25.26 0.86 26.63
C GLU A 6 26.24 1.84 25.94
N GLY A 7 26.76 2.85 26.66
CA GLY A 7 27.65 3.85 26.06
C GLY A 7 27.03 4.55 24.84
N LEU A 8 27.85 4.89 23.82
CA LEU A 8 27.44 5.62 22.62
C LEU A 8 26.35 4.89 21.78
N ALA A 9 26.18 3.57 21.95
CA ALA A 9 25.20 2.78 21.22
C ALA A 9 23.75 3.15 21.56
N GLY A 10 23.49 3.63 22.78
CA GLY A 10 22.16 4.09 23.22
C GLY A 10 21.72 5.45 22.64
N LEU A 11 22.61 6.15 21.93
CA LEU A 11 22.30 7.40 21.22
C LEU A 11 21.89 7.18 19.76
N ILE A 12 21.93 5.94 19.27
CA ILE A 12 21.48 5.60 17.92
C ILE A 12 19.94 5.51 17.95
N PRO A 13 19.21 6.39 17.23
CA PRO A 13 17.77 6.25 17.14
C PRO A 13 17.45 4.89 16.51
N GLU A 14 16.72 4.05 17.26
CA GLU A 14 16.30 2.75 16.77
C GLU A 14 15.60 2.87 15.40
N LYS A 15 15.78 1.84 14.57
CA LYS A 15 15.16 1.75 13.24
C LYS A 15 13.65 1.92 13.41
N ARG A 16 13.13 3.10 13.05
CA ARG A 16 11.70 3.40 13.10
C ARG A 16 10.97 2.28 12.36
N GLY A 17 10.13 1.54 13.08
CA GLY A 17 9.32 0.47 12.54
C GLY A 17 8.53 0.93 11.30
N PRO A 18 8.07 0.00 10.47
CA PRO A 18 7.47 0.32 9.17
C PRO A 18 6.34 1.37 9.31
N ARG A 19 6.60 2.60 8.82
CA ARG A 19 5.70 3.77 8.88
C ARG A 19 4.58 3.71 7.85
N GLN A 20 3.87 2.59 7.70
CA GLN A 20 2.81 2.49 6.71
C GLN A 20 1.57 1.81 7.29
N THR A 21 0.57 2.59 7.68
CA THR A 21 -0.82 2.14 7.70
C THR A 21 -1.28 2.01 6.26
N ASN A 22 -1.08 0.84 5.63
CA ASN A 22 -1.56 0.60 4.27
C ASN A 22 -3.08 0.41 4.31
N LYS A 23 -3.84 1.51 4.18
CA LYS A 23 -5.32 1.44 4.03
C LYS A 23 -5.76 0.64 2.79
N LEU A 24 -4.84 0.36 1.87
CA LEU A 24 -5.03 -0.52 0.72
C LEU A 24 -4.60 -1.94 1.07
N ASN A 25 -5.47 -2.62 1.82
CA ASN A 25 -5.34 -4.05 2.10
C ASN A 25 -5.56 -4.89 0.82
N PRO A 26 -5.16 -6.17 0.81
CA PRO A 26 -5.37 -7.08 -0.33
C PRO A 26 -6.81 -7.11 -0.82
N GLU A 27 -7.78 -7.09 0.09
CA GLU A 27 -9.21 -7.07 -0.22
C GLU A 27 -9.63 -5.85 -1.07
N VAL A 28 -9.08 -4.67 -0.76
CA VAL A 28 -9.34 -3.44 -1.53
C VAL A 28 -8.74 -3.56 -2.92
N LEU A 29 -7.57 -4.21 -3.04
CA LEU A 29 -6.91 -4.41 -4.33
C LEU A 29 -7.66 -5.41 -5.21
N ASP A 30 -8.22 -6.46 -4.63
CA ASP A 30 -9.05 -7.42 -5.38
C ASP A 30 -10.36 -6.79 -5.83
N PHE A 31 -10.97 -5.93 -5.01
CA PHE A 31 -12.08 -5.11 -5.46
C PHE A 31 -11.72 -4.21 -6.65
N VAL A 32 -10.55 -3.57 -6.62
CA VAL A 32 -10.08 -2.72 -7.73
C VAL A 32 -9.82 -3.53 -9.00
N VAL A 33 -9.36 -4.79 -8.89
CA VAL A 33 -9.22 -5.69 -10.04
C VAL A 33 -10.60 -6.08 -10.59
N GLN A 34 -11.55 -6.46 -9.74
CA GLN A 34 -12.93 -6.75 -10.17
C GLN A 34 -13.59 -5.55 -10.85
N ALA A 35 -13.40 -4.35 -10.31
CA ALA A 35 -13.90 -3.12 -10.91
C ALA A 35 -13.31 -2.86 -12.32
N GLN A 36 -12.02 -3.14 -12.51
CA GLN A 36 -11.37 -3.06 -13.82
C GLN A 36 -11.87 -4.12 -14.82
N THR A 37 -12.26 -5.32 -14.34
CA THR A 37 -12.86 -6.33 -15.23
C THR A 37 -14.27 -5.95 -15.68
N ALA A 38 -15.03 -5.27 -14.82
CA ALA A 38 -16.37 -4.79 -15.15
C ALA A 38 -16.36 -3.57 -16.09
N GLN A 39 -15.30 -2.76 -16.03
CA GLN A 39 -15.13 -1.58 -16.86
C GLN A 39 -13.65 -1.44 -17.25
N PRO A 40 -13.27 -1.57 -18.54
CA PRO A 40 -11.87 -1.73 -18.94
C PRO A 40 -10.97 -0.49 -18.83
N ALA A 41 -11.36 0.60 -18.14
CA ALA A 41 -10.51 1.76 -17.84
C ALA A 41 -11.16 2.73 -16.82
N PRO A 42 -11.47 2.31 -15.59
CA PRO A 42 -12.07 3.23 -14.63
C PRO A 42 -11.02 4.25 -14.20
N ARG A 43 -11.39 5.54 -14.17
CA ARG A 43 -10.46 6.58 -13.70
C ARG A 43 -10.11 6.30 -12.23
N PHE A 44 -8.87 6.55 -11.80
CA PHE A 44 -8.48 6.32 -10.40
C PHE A 44 -9.35 7.07 -9.39
N GLY A 45 -9.93 8.22 -9.78
CA GLY A 45 -10.91 8.94 -8.98
C GLY A 45 -12.26 8.24 -8.84
N GLU A 46 -12.68 7.45 -9.83
CA GLU A 46 -13.90 6.63 -9.75
C GLU A 46 -13.67 5.42 -8.84
N LEU A 47 -12.51 4.77 -8.95
CA LEU A 47 -12.10 3.72 -8.03
C LEU A 47 -12.07 4.20 -6.58
N ALA A 48 -11.57 5.42 -6.33
CA ALA A 48 -11.61 6.04 -5.00
C ALA A 48 -13.05 6.19 -4.47
N ARG A 49 -13.99 6.68 -5.30
CA ARG A 49 -15.41 6.79 -4.93
C ARG A 49 -16.05 5.43 -4.68
N MET A 50 -15.72 4.42 -5.48
CA MET A 50 -16.23 3.07 -5.30
C MET A 50 -15.73 2.45 -3.99
N ILE A 51 -14.45 2.65 -3.66
CA ILE A 51 -13.86 2.21 -2.39
C ILE A 51 -14.53 2.92 -1.21
N GLU A 52 -14.73 4.23 -1.31
CA GLU A 52 -15.41 5.00 -0.27
C GLU A 52 -16.84 4.52 -0.03
N LYS A 53 -17.61 4.24 -1.10
CA LYS A 53 -18.96 3.69 -0.99
C LYS A 53 -19.00 2.29 -0.38
N ARG A 54 -18.03 1.42 -0.70
CA ARG A 54 -18.04 0.01 -0.30
C ARG A 54 -17.41 -0.22 1.08
N PHE A 55 -16.32 0.48 1.39
CA PHE A 55 -15.52 0.26 2.59
C PHE A 55 -15.63 1.40 3.61
N GLY A 56 -16.31 2.50 3.27
CA GLY A 56 -16.58 3.60 4.22
C GLY A 56 -15.36 4.45 4.56
N PHE A 57 -14.26 4.35 3.79
CA PHE A 57 -13.10 5.21 3.96
C PHE A 57 -12.62 5.82 2.66
N HIS A 58 -12.17 7.06 2.74
CA HIS A 58 -11.63 7.78 1.59
C HIS A 58 -10.20 7.36 1.28
N VAL A 59 -9.93 7.06 0.00
CA VAL A 59 -8.59 6.74 -0.51
C VAL A 59 -8.25 7.70 -1.64
N HIS A 60 -7.09 8.36 -1.54
CA HIS A 60 -6.62 9.24 -2.60
C HIS A 60 -6.17 8.43 -3.84
N GLN A 61 -6.43 8.96 -5.04
CA GLN A 61 -6.02 8.36 -6.33
C GLN A 61 -4.55 7.92 -6.35
N ARG A 62 -3.64 8.76 -5.82
CA ARG A 62 -2.20 8.47 -5.72
C ARG A 62 -1.87 7.24 -4.87
N SER A 63 -2.70 6.93 -3.88
CA SER A 63 -2.53 5.72 -3.06
C SER A 63 -2.92 4.48 -3.84
N ILE A 64 -4.03 4.53 -4.58
CA ILE A 64 -4.52 3.44 -5.44
C ILE A 64 -3.48 3.13 -6.53
N GLU A 65 -3.01 4.17 -7.22
CA GLU A 65 -1.98 4.06 -8.24
C GLU A 65 -0.71 3.40 -7.67
N ARG A 66 -0.18 3.90 -6.55
CA ARG A 66 1.01 3.33 -5.90
C ARG A 66 0.82 1.87 -5.50
N ALA A 67 -0.36 1.49 -5.02
CA ALA A 67 -0.64 0.11 -4.63
C ALA A 67 -0.71 -0.82 -5.85
N LEU A 68 -1.30 -0.36 -6.96
CA LEU A 68 -1.30 -1.10 -8.23
C LEU A 68 0.10 -1.24 -8.83
N SER A 69 0.91 -0.18 -8.83
CA SER A 69 2.31 -0.25 -9.28
C SER A 69 3.14 -1.22 -8.43
N ARG A 70 2.91 -1.26 -7.10
CA ARG A 70 3.55 -2.23 -6.20
C ARG A 70 3.13 -3.66 -6.51
N ARG A 71 1.83 -3.91 -6.74
CA ARG A 71 1.32 -5.23 -7.12
C ARG A 71 1.91 -5.70 -8.46
N LYS A 72 1.95 -4.83 -9.47
CA LYS A 72 2.61 -5.13 -10.76
C LYS A 72 4.08 -5.51 -10.55
N LYS A 73 4.83 -4.73 -9.76
CA LYS A 73 6.22 -5.07 -9.46
C LYS A 73 6.34 -6.44 -8.77
N HIS A 74 5.46 -6.75 -7.82
CA HIS A 74 5.49 -8.04 -7.14
C HIS A 74 5.18 -9.21 -8.09
N VAL A 75 4.14 -9.07 -8.94
CA VAL A 75 3.81 -10.08 -9.96
C VAL A 75 4.97 -10.30 -10.93
N MET A 76 5.59 -9.22 -11.42
CA MET A 76 6.77 -9.31 -12.31
C MET A 76 8.04 -9.83 -11.61
N SER A 77 8.07 -9.85 -10.28
CA SER A 77 9.16 -10.47 -9.51
C SER A 77 8.94 -11.98 -9.30
N THR A 78 7.72 -12.47 -9.55
CA THR A 78 7.30 -13.86 -9.31
C THR A 78 7.16 -14.67 -10.60
N GLU A 79 7.08 -14.03 -11.77
CA GLU A 79 7.30 -14.75 -13.05
C GLU A 79 8.79 -15.06 -13.20
N PRO A 80 9.21 -16.34 -13.22
CA PRO A 80 10.58 -16.66 -13.59
C PRO A 80 10.75 -16.31 -15.06
N LEU A 81 11.85 -15.60 -15.34
CA LEU A 81 12.43 -15.49 -16.67
C LEU A 81 12.48 -16.90 -17.29
N VAL A 82 11.79 -17.07 -18.42
CA VAL A 82 11.90 -18.24 -19.31
C VAL A 82 13.36 -18.56 -19.58
#